data_AF-A0A956MI92-F1
#
_entry.id   AF-A0A956MI92-F1
#
_cell.length_a   1.000
_cell.length_b   1.000
_cell.length_c   1.000
_cell.angle_alpha   90.00
_cell.angle_beta   90.00
_cell.angle_gamma   90.00
#
_symmetry.space_group_name_H-M   'P 1'
#
loop_
_entity.id
_entity.type
_entity.pdbx_description
1 polymer ?
#
loop_
_entity_poly.entity_id
_entity_poly.type
_entity_poly.pdbx_seq_one_letter_code
_entity_poly.pdbx_strand_id
1 'polypeptide(L)'
;VALTSGDERMRNMALVDLQQGIPETVLPVLIDHLVRPAANPQRRTAIRLLGSSASPLARRALRQLVDAGTGLFRRQKLKEATPAMLDALATLATACPDDPAVKPLLHAARRSRVAAVRAAAAGQAPE
;
A
#
# COMPACT_ATOMS: atom_id res chain seq x y z
N VAL A 1 -22.25 -5.27 11.14
CA VAL A 1 -21.51 -4.13 11.72
C VAL A 1 -20.92 -4.57 13.05
N ALA A 2 -19.64 -4.97 13.05
CA ALA A 2 -18.94 -5.50 14.23
C ALA A 2 -17.43 -5.20 14.19
N LEU A 3 -17.02 -4.08 13.58
CA LEU A 3 -15.60 -3.67 13.48
C LEU A 3 -15.25 -2.50 14.42
N THR A 4 -16.26 -1.87 15.01
CA THR A 4 -16.13 -0.57 15.70
C THR A 4 -15.87 -0.66 17.20
N SER A 5 -16.06 -1.81 17.85
CA SER A 5 -15.82 -1.96 19.29
C SER A 5 -14.98 -3.18 19.62
N GLY A 6 -13.78 -2.92 20.15
CA GLY A 6 -13.03 -3.76 21.10
C GLY A 6 -12.75 -5.22 20.73
N ASP A 7 -11.64 -5.47 20.04
CA ASP A 7 -10.60 -6.43 20.46
C ASP A 7 -9.50 -6.45 19.39
N GLU A 8 -8.28 -6.09 19.74
CA GLU A 8 -7.15 -6.13 18.81
C GLU A 8 -6.87 -7.56 18.33
N ARG A 9 -7.20 -8.56 19.16
CA ARG A 9 -7.15 -9.99 18.81
C ARG A 9 -8.25 -10.39 17.81
N MET A 10 -9.48 -9.91 17.97
CA MET A 10 -10.55 -10.15 16.99
C MET A 10 -10.26 -9.46 15.67
N ARG A 11 -9.66 -8.27 15.69
CA ARG A 11 -9.17 -7.60 14.48
C ARG A 11 -8.05 -8.39 13.81
N ASN A 12 -7.09 -8.90 14.59
CA ASN A 12 -6.02 -9.75 14.04
C ASN A 12 -6.57 -11.06 13.45
N MET A 13 -7.52 -11.72 14.11
CA MET A 13 -8.19 -12.90 13.55
C MET A 13 -8.98 -12.56 12.28
N ALA A 14 -9.71 -11.45 12.24
CA ALA A 14 -10.43 -11.01 11.05
C ALA A 14 -9.49 -10.67 9.89
N LEU A 15 -8.32 -10.08 10.17
CA LEU A 15 -7.30 -9.80 9.15
C LEU A 15 -6.63 -11.08 8.62
N VAL A 16 -6.47 -12.11 9.48
CA VAL A 16 -5.97 -13.43 9.08
C VAL A 16 -7.02 -14.18 8.24
N ASP A 17 -8.30 -14.11 8.61
CA ASP A 17 -9.40 -14.73 7.87
C ASP A 17 -9.59 -14.07 6.47
N LEU A 18 -9.39 -12.74 6.40
CA LEU A 18 -9.37 -11.99 5.14
C LEU A 18 -8.24 -12.39 4.17
N GLN A 19 -7.19 -13.11 4.62
CA GLN A 19 -6.18 -13.67 3.70
C GLN A 19 -6.75 -14.75 2.78
N GLN A 20 -7.87 -15.40 3.15
CA GLN A 20 -8.52 -16.42 2.32
C GLN A 20 -9.36 -15.82 1.18
N GLY A 21 -9.56 -14.50 1.18
CA GLY A 21 -10.29 -13.78 0.14
C GLY A 21 -10.90 -12.52 0.73
N ILE A 22 -10.44 -11.34 0.30
CA ILE A 22 -10.96 -10.06 0.79
C ILE A 22 -12.29 -9.78 0.08
N PRO A 23 -13.43 -9.74 0.80
CA PRO A 23 -14.69 -9.31 0.21
C PRO A 23 -14.56 -7.84 -0.19
N GLU A 24 -15.03 -7.49 -1.39
CA GLU A 24 -14.92 -6.11 -1.91
C GLU A 24 -15.63 -5.08 -1.01
N THR A 25 -16.58 -5.52 -0.18
CA THR A 25 -17.28 -4.71 0.82
C THR A 25 -16.40 -4.25 1.98
N VAL A 26 -15.28 -4.93 2.27
CA VAL A 26 -14.37 -4.61 3.39
C VAL A 26 -13.20 -3.73 2.93
N LEU A 27 -12.91 -3.70 1.62
CA LEU A 27 -11.85 -2.87 1.03
C LEU A 27 -11.98 -1.38 1.38
N PRO A 28 -13.16 -0.72 1.30
CA PRO A 28 -13.28 0.70 1.64
C PRO A 28 -12.92 1.01 3.09
N VAL A 29 -13.25 0.10 4.02
CA VAL A 29 -12.95 0.26 5.45
C VAL A 29 -11.45 0.11 5.72
N LEU A 30 -10.80 -0.85 5.06
CA LEU A 30 -9.33 -1.00 5.11
C LEU A 30 -8.63 0.21 4.51
N ILE A 31 -9.15 0.75 3.41
CA ILE A 31 -8.60 1.94 2.75
C ILE A 31 -8.74 3.19 3.66
N ASP A 32 -9.90 3.41 4.29
CA ASP A 32 -10.09 4.53 5.24
C ASP A 32 -9.09 4.44 6.41
N HIS A 33 -8.86 3.23 6.92
CA HIS A 33 -7.89 2.99 7.99
C HIS A 33 -6.43 3.22 7.58
N LEU A 34 -6.07 3.01 6.31
CA LEU A 34 -4.73 3.26 5.80
C LEU A 34 -4.45 4.75 5.60
N VAL A 35 -5.48 5.54 5.27
CA VAL A 35 -5.37 6.99 5.01
C VAL A 35 -5.29 7.80 6.31
N ARG A 36 -5.78 7.27 7.44
CA ARG A 36 -5.73 7.99 8.72
C ARG A 36 -4.29 8.09 9.27
N PRO A 37 -3.89 9.30 9.75
CA PRO A 37 -2.51 9.60 10.15
C PRO A 37 -2.07 8.96 11.47
N ALA A 38 -2.99 8.42 12.28
CA ALA A 38 -2.62 7.73 13.51
C ALA A 38 -1.68 6.55 13.21
N ALA A 39 -0.65 6.36 14.04
CA ALA A 39 0.27 5.24 13.97
C ALA A 39 -0.51 3.93 14.18
N ASN A 40 -1.05 3.40 13.09
CA ASN A 40 -1.81 2.17 13.12
C ASN A 40 -0.79 1.02 13.04
N PRO A 41 -0.60 0.23 14.10
CA PRO A 41 0.37 -0.87 14.11
C PRO A 41 0.05 -1.92 13.03
N GLN A 42 -1.20 -1.96 12.56
CA GLN A 42 -1.65 -2.90 11.54
C GLN A 42 -1.50 -2.36 10.10
N ARG A 43 -0.95 -1.14 9.91
CA ARG A 43 -0.85 -0.50 8.58
C ARG A 43 -0.05 -1.35 7.59
N ARG A 44 1.11 -1.86 8.01
CA ARG A 44 1.96 -2.73 7.18
C ARG A 44 1.22 -4.02 6.79
N THR A 45 0.51 -4.63 7.74
CA THR A 45 -0.32 -5.82 7.50
C THR A 45 -1.44 -5.53 6.50
N ALA A 46 -2.17 -4.43 6.67
CA ALA A 46 -3.24 -4.02 5.75
C ALA A 46 -2.70 -3.72 4.34
N ILE A 47 -1.55 -3.08 4.20
CA ILE A 47 -0.90 -2.86 2.91
C ILE A 47 -0.53 -4.19 2.23
N ARG A 48 0.06 -5.14 2.98
CA ARG A 48 0.40 -6.48 2.46
C ARG A 48 -0.84 -7.24 2.01
N LEU A 49 -1.93 -7.17 2.79
CA LEU A 49 -3.23 -7.78 2.45
C LEU A 49 -3.81 -7.19 1.15
N LEU A 50 -3.70 -5.88 0.95
CA LEU A 50 -4.09 -5.27 -0.33
C LEU A 50 -3.21 -5.75 -1.48
N GLY A 51 -1.92 -5.98 -1.23
CA GLY A 51 -0.98 -6.51 -2.22
C GLY A 51 -1.29 -7.94 -2.65
N SER A 52 -1.77 -8.78 -1.73
CA SER A 52 -2.21 -10.15 -2.05
C SER A 52 -3.60 -10.21 -2.70
N SER A 53 -4.34 -9.10 -2.72
CA SER A 53 -5.67 -9.05 -3.33
C SER A 53 -5.58 -8.97 -4.86
N ALA A 54 -6.38 -9.78 -5.55
CA ALA A 54 -6.60 -9.64 -6.98
C ALA A 54 -7.48 -8.44 -7.35
N SER A 55 -8.07 -7.73 -6.37
CA SER A 55 -9.03 -6.65 -6.63
C SER A 55 -8.36 -5.42 -7.27
N PRO A 56 -8.90 -4.88 -8.38
CA PRO A 56 -8.45 -3.62 -8.96
C PRO A 56 -8.55 -2.44 -7.99
N LEU A 57 -9.49 -2.47 -7.04
CA LEU A 57 -9.65 -1.42 -6.04
C LEU A 57 -8.50 -1.40 -5.04
N ALA A 58 -8.01 -2.57 -4.62
CA ALA A 58 -6.85 -2.70 -3.75
C ALA A 58 -5.59 -2.13 -4.42
N ARG A 59 -5.36 -2.49 -5.69
CA ARG A 59 -4.27 -1.94 -6.50
C ARG A 59 -4.38 -0.42 -6.66
N ARG A 60 -5.58 0.10 -6.91
CA ARG A 60 -5.83 1.55 -7.00
C ARG A 60 -5.50 2.26 -5.69
N ALA A 61 -5.88 1.70 -4.55
CA ALA A 61 -5.59 2.27 -3.24
C ALA A 61 -4.09 2.30 -2.93
N LEU A 62 -3.37 1.19 -3.17
CA LEU A 62 -1.92 1.13 -3.04
C LEU A 62 -1.24 2.19 -3.93
N ARG A 63 -1.71 2.33 -5.17
CA ARG A 63 -1.22 3.37 -6.08
C ARG A 63 -1.46 4.77 -5.53
N GLN A 64 -2.62 5.05 -4.96
CA GLN A 64 -2.92 6.36 -4.36
C GLN A 64 -2.04 6.69 -3.16
N LEU A 65 -1.49 5.71 -2.44
CA LEU A 65 -0.52 5.93 -1.36
C LEU A 65 0.87 6.30 -1.88
N VAL A 66 1.21 5.93 -3.11
CA VAL A 66 2.52 6.13 -3.72
C VAL A 66 2.54 7.32 -4.68
N ASP A 67 1.46 7.51 -5.43
CA ASP A 67 1.37 8.45 -6.53
C ASP A 67 0.95 9.85 -6.05
N ALA A 68 1.81 10.85 -6.26
CA ALA A 68 1.51 12.26 -6.06
C ALA A 68 1.00 12.95 -7.35
N GLY A 69 0.77 12.17 -8.40
CA GLY A 69 0.38 12.62 -9.73
C GLY A 69 1.59 12.84 -10.65
N THR A 70 1.35 13.59 -11.70
CA THR A 70 2.36 13.90 -12.71
C THR A 70 2.96 15.28 -12.43
N GLY A 71 4.28 15.36 -12.30
CA GLY A 71 5.02 16.60 -12.13
C GLY A 71 5.40 17.28 -13.45
N LEU A 72 6.31 18.26 -13.34
CA LEU A 72 6.90 18.95 -14.48
C LEU A 72 7.53 17.96 -15.47
N PHE A 73 7.42 18.24 -16.77
CA PHE A 73 7.90 17.38 -17.87
C PHE A 73 7.26 15.99 -17.94
N ARG A 74 5.99 15.84 -17.51
CA ARG A 74 5.25 14.57 -17.48
C ARG A 74 5.93 13.47 -16.65
N ARG A 75 6.82 13.82 -15.72
CA ARG A 75 7.49 12.84 -14.86
C ARG A 75 6.57 12.43 -13.72
N GLN A 76 6.43 11.14 -13.50
CA GLN A 76 5.67 10.62 -12.36
C GLN A 76 6.30 11.12 -11.06
N LYS A 77 5.49 11.72 -10.19
CA LYS A 77 5.93 12.22 -8.89
C LYS A 77 5.46 11.25 -7.81
N LEU A 78 6.38 10.84 -6.96
CA LEU A 78 6.07 10.06 -5.78
C LEU A 78 5.63 10.98 -4.65
N LYS A 79 4.72 10.49 -3.80
CA LYS A 79 4.42 11.13 -2.52
C LYS A 79 5.66 11.18 -1.63
N GLU A 80 5.58 11.97 -0.58
CA GLU A 80 6.61 12.04 0.45
C GLU A 80 6.90 10.63 0.99
N ALA A 81 8.18 10.36 1.30
CA ALA A 81 8.70 9.07 1.73
C ALA A 81 8.29 8.74 3.17
N THR A 82 6.98 8.67 3.40
CA THR A 82 6.39 8.21 4.65
C THR A 82 6.48 6.68 4.75
N PRO A 83 6.45 6.10 5.97
CA PRO A 83 6.46 4.64 6.13
C PRO A 83 5.34 3.94 5.33
N ALA A 84 4.14 4.53 5.31
CA ALA A 84 3.01 4.03 4.55
C ALA A 84 3.26 3.98 3.03
N MET A 85 3.88 5.04 2.50
CA MET A 85 4.24 5.12 1.09
C MET A 85 5.33 4.10 0.73
N LEU A 86 6.32 3.91 1.60
CA LEU A 86 7.41 2.96 1.39
C LEU A 86 6.92 1.50 1.45
N ASP A 87 6.05 1.16 2.41
CA ASP A 87 5.42 -0.16 2.50
C ASP A 87 4.55 -0.43 1.27
N ALA A 88 3.75 0.55 0.82
CA ALA A 88 2.93 0.43 -0.37
C ALA A 88 3.78 0.27 -1.64
N LEU A 89 4.88 1.01 -1.75
CA LEU A 89 5.81 0.91 -2.87
C LEU A 89 6.52 -0.45 -2.91
N ALA A 90 6.97 -0.96 -1.77
CA ALA A 90 7.56 -2.29 -1.65
C ALA A 90 6.57 -3.39 -2.05
N THR A 91 5.32 -3.25 -1.61
CA THR A 91 4.24 -4.20 -1.94
C THR A 91 3.89 -4.16 -3.43
N LEU A 92 3.84 -2.98 -4.06
CA LEU A 92 3.64 -2.87 -5.50
C LEU A 92 4.82 -3.47 -6.29
N ALA A 93 6.05 -3.27 -5.81
CA ALA A 93 7.24 -3.81 -6.45
C ALA A 93 7.27 -5.35 -6.43
N THR A 94 6.76 -5.99 -5.36
CA THR A 94 6.74 -7.45 -5.23
C THR A 94 5.50 -8.09 -5.83
N ALA A 95 4.31 -7.54 -5.59
CA ALA A 95 3.06 -8.16 -6.00
C ALA A 95 2.65 -7.83 -7.44
N CYS A 96 3.04 -6.66 -7.97
CA CYS A 96 2.59 -6.18 -9.27
C CYS A 96 3.70 -5.46 -10.08
N PRO A 97 4.90 -6.05 -10.23
CA PRO A 97 6.00 -5.38 -10.94
C PRO A 97 5.68 -5.10 -12.42
N ASP A 98 4.85 -5.95 -13.03
CA ASP A 98 4.54 -5.89 -14.45
C ASP A 98 3.30 -5.05 -14.80
N ASP A 99 2.57 -4.55 -13.80
CA ASP A 99 1.39 -3.72 -14.01
C ASP A 99 1.79 -2.41 -14.73
N PRO A 100 1.20 -2.11 -15.91
CA PRO A 100 1.55 -0.93 -16.69
C PRO A 100 1.30 0.39 -15.95
N ALA A 101 0.38 0.42 -14.98
CA ALA A 101 0.14 1.59 -14.13
C ALA A 101 1.17 1.73 -12.99
N VAL A 102 1.87 0.65 -12.64
CA VAL A 102 2.87 0.61 -11.56
C VAL A 102 4.28 0.83 -12.11
N LYS A 103 4.58 0.37 -13.33
CA LYS A 103 5.89 0.52 -13.99
C LYS A 103 6.46 1.95 -13.94
N PRO A 104 5.69 3.02 -14.25
CA PRO A 104 6.21 4.40 -14.18
C PRO A 104 6.60 4.81 -12.76
N LEU A 105 5.83 4.38 -11.75
CA LEU A 105 6.10 4.66 -10.33
C LEU A 105 7.38 3.96 -9.86
N LEU A 106 7.54 2.68 -10.20
CA LEU A 106 8.76 1.92 -9.87
C LEU A 106 9.99 2.51 -10.58
N HIS A 107 9.85 2.93 -11.85
CA HIS A 107 10.95 3.57 -12.57
C HIS A 107 11.36 4.91 -11.94
N ALA A 108 10.39 5.73 -11.52
CA ALA A 108 10.66 6.96 -10.78
C ALA A 108 11.32 6.68 -9.43
N ALA A 109 10.86 5.65 -8.71
CA ALA A 109 11.36 5.28 -7.39
C ALA A 109 12.81 4.79 -7.41
N ARG A 110 13.17 3.96 -8.39
CA ARG A 110 14.56 3.48 -8.61
C ARG A 110 15.54 4.63 -8.86
N ARG A 111 15.06 5.76 -9.39
CA ARG A 111 15.85 6.96 -9.70
C ARG A 111 15.81 8.02 -8.58
N SER A 112 15.11 7.73 -7.47
CA SER A 112 15.01 8.66 -6.34
C SER A 112 16.36 8.86 -5.66
N ARG A 113 16.60 10.08 -5.18
CA ARG A 113 17.78 10.40 -4.34
C ARG A 113 17.66 9.78 -2.94
N VAL A 114 16.44 9.49 -2.48
CA VAL A 114 16.17 8.91 -1.17
C VAL A 114 16.47 7.41 -1.18
N ALA A 115 17.40 6.96 -0.33
CA ALA A 115 17.82 5.56 -0.26
C ALA A 115 16.66 4.61 0.08
N ALA A 116 15.82 4.99 1.06
CA ALA A 116 14.66 4.19 1.46
C ALA A 116 13.65 3.97 0.32
N VAL A 117 13.46 4.97 -0.55
CA VAL A 117 12.58 4.85 -1.74
C VAL A 117 13.17 3.87 -2.76
N ARG A 118 14.49 3.89 -2.96
CA ARG A 118 15.16 2.92 -3.84
C ARG A 118 15.08 1.50 -3.30
N ALA A 119 15.26 1.32 -1.99
CA ALA A 119 15.11 0.02 -1.33
C ALA A 119 13.68 -0.52 -1.48
N ALA A 120 12.67 0.32 -1.22
CA ALA A 120 11.27 -0.03 -1.44
C ALA A 120 10.97 -0.39 -2.90
N ALA A 121 11.56 0.32 -3.87
CA ALA A 121 11.41 -0.03 -5.29
C ALA A 121 12.06 -1.37 -5.70
N ALA A 122 12.94 -1.91 -4.86
CA ALA A 122 13.51 -3.26 -4.97
C ALA A 122 12.72 -4.30 -4.15
N GLY A 123 11.60 -3.92 -3.53
CA GLY A 123 10.76 -4.79 -2.71
C GLY A 123 11.14 -4.84 -1.23
N GLN A 124 12.09 -4.02 -0.78
CA GLN A 124 12.49 -3.97 0.63
C GLN A 124 11.66 -2.92 1.39
N ALA A 125 10.76 -3.38 2.25
CA ALA A 125 10.07 -2.49 3.19
C ALA A 125 11.07 -1.96 4.23
N PRO A 126 11.06 -0.65 4.57
CA PRO A 126 11.87 -0.13 5.67
C PRO A 126 11.43 -0.81 6.97
N GLU A 127 12.35 -1.29 7.81
CA GLU A 127 12.00 -1.94 9.08
C GLU A 127 11.26 -1.00 10.04
#